data_AF-A0A3N5UP49-F1
#
_entry.id   AF-A0A3N5UP49-F1
#
_cell.length_a   1.000
_cell.length_b   1.000
_cell.length_c   1.000
_cell.angle_alpha   90.00
_cell.angle_beta   90.00
_cell.angle_gamma   90.00
#
_symmetry.space_group_name_H-M   'P 1'
#
loop_
_entity.id
_entity.type
_entity.pdbx_description
1 polymer ?
#
loop_
_entity_poly.entity_id
_entity_poly.type
_entity_poly.pdbx_seq_one_letter_code
_entity_poly.pdbx_strand_id
1 'polypeptide(L)'
;MNTLSIPVVAMAGISLYVGFYHLLIYFRRRQNRADLTFAFLCFAIVLYDAFCVGLYNATSVAEGTQWQRAQFIALAVFVPAFLWFVSDYTRQKPGIAIYLFSIFYLLAFIVQLLDRSHLTLLVDQPSIKHITLPYIQPITYYEAALGPYTKVQSL
;
A
#
# COMPACT_ATOMS: atom_id res chain seq x y z
N MET A 1 4.38 -2.98 21.02
CA MET A 1 4.74 -2.84 19.60
C MET A 1 5.74 -3.93 19.25
N ASN A 2 5.44 -4.71 18.23
CA ASN A 2 6.37 -5.70 17.69
C ASN A 2 7.64 -4.99 17.19
N THR A 3 8.82 -5.55 17.45
CA THR A 3 10.12 -4.97 17.04
C THR A 3 10.21 -4.82 15.52
N LEU A 4 9.46 -5.65 14.78
CA LEU A 4 9.33 -5.59 13.32
C LEU A 4 8.64 -4.33 12.81
N SER A 5 7.85 -3.66 13.64
CA SER A 5 7.20 -2.40 13.26
C SER A 5 8.17 -1.23 13.24
N ILE A 6 9.33 -1.31 13.92
CA ILE A 6 10.26 -0.19 14.08
C ILE A 6 10.79 0.32 12.72
N PRO A 7 11.32 -0.54 11.82
CA PRO A 7 11.80 -0.07 10.52
C PRO A 7 10.69 0.55 9.67
N VAL A 8 9.50 -0.04 9.72
CA VAL A 8 8.33 0.44 8.96
C VAL A 8 7.87 1.82 9.45
N VAL A 9 7.81 2.04 10.77
CA VAL A 9 7.49 3.35 11.34
C VAL A 9 8.55 4.39 10.96
N ALA A 10 9.82 4.03 10.96
CA ALA A 10 10.89 4.93 10.53
C ALA A 10 10.73 5.32 9.05
N MET A 11 10.45 4.35 8.18
CA MET A 11 10.20 4.59 6.75
C MET A 11 8.95 5.44 6.51
N ALA A 12 7.88 5.21 7.27
CA ALA A 12 6.68 6.05 7.23
C ALA A 12 7.02 7.50 7.62
N GLY A 13 7.81 7.71 8.68
CA GLY A 13 8.22 9.04 9.11
C GLY A 13 9.03 9.79 8.05
N ILE A 14 10.01 9.11 7.44
CA ILE A 14 10.82 9.67 6.35
C ILE A 14 9.94 10.01 5.14
N SER A 15 9.09 9.07 4.71
CA SER A 15 8.20 9.25 3.57
C SER A 15 7.21 10.40 3.80
N LEU A 16 6.68 10.53 5.02
CA LEU A 16 5.77 11.61 5.38
C LEU A 16 6.46 12.97 5.31
N TYR A 17 7.66 13.09 5.87
CA TYR A 17 8.47 14.31 5.80
C TYR A 17 8.76 14.70 4.35
N VAL A 18 9.24 13.75 3.54
CA VAL A 18 9.55 13.98 2.12
C VAL A 18 8.29 14.36 1.34
N GLY A 19 7.17 13.68 1.58
CA GLY A 19 5.89 13.98 0.95
C GLY A 19 5.41 15.40 1.22
N PHE A 20 5.44 15.85 2.48
CA PHE A 20 5.13 17.24 2.83
C PHE A 20 6.09 18.23 2.18
N TYR A 21 7.39 17.94 2.17
CA TYR A 21 8.39 18.81 1.57
C TYR A 21 8.14 19.04 0.07
N HIS A 22 7.87 17.97 -0.69
CA HIS A 22 7.55 18.10 -2.12
C HIS A 22 6.18 18.76 -2.36
N LEU A 23 5.19 18.50 -1.50
CA LEU A 23 3.90 19.18 -1.58
C LEU A 23 4.05 20.70 -1.40
N LEU A 24 4.88 21.14 -0.44
CA LEU A 24 5.20 22.55 -0.23
C LEU A 24 5.94 23.16 -1.42
N ILE A 25 6.91 22.44 -2.01
CA ILE A 25 7.59 22.87 -3.24
C ILE A 25 6.58 23.09 -4.36
N TYR A 26 5.65 22.14 -4.57
CA TYR A 26 4.65 22.25 -5.61
C TYR A 26 3.74 23.47 -5.41
N PHE A 27 3.26 23.72 -4.18
CA PHE A 27 2.44 24.89 -3.91
C PHE A 27 3.17 26.20 -4.12
N ARG A 28 4.48 26.26 -3.82
CA ARG A 28 5.31 27.45 -4.05
C ARG A 28 5.71 27.62 -5.52
N ARG A 29 5.89 26.52 -6.25
CA ARG A 29 6.36 26.48 -7.65
C ARG A 29 5.56 25.45 -8.45
N ARG A 30 4.34 25.83 -8.86
CA ARG A 30 3.40 24.98 -9.63
C ARG A 30 3.87 24.55 -11.03
N GLN A 31 5.12 24.85 -11.41
CA GLN A 31 5.68 24.53 -12.73
C GLN A 31 5.99 23.04 -12.90
N ASN A 32 6.25 22.30 -11.82
CA ASN A 32 6.64 20.91 -11.89
C ASN A 32 5.59 19.99 -11.26
N ARG A 33 4.74 19.37 -12.08
CA ARG A 33 3.72 18.42 -11.60
C ARG A 33 4.30 17.18 -10.94
N ALA A 34 5.55 16.83 -11.25
CA ALA A 34 6.24 15.70 -10.65
C ALA A 34 6.35 15.82 -9.12
N ASP A 35 6.49 17.04 -8.58
CA ASP A 35 6.53 17.26 -7.13
C ASP A 35 5.20 16.91 -6.46
N LEU A 36 4.07 17.17 -7.14
CA LEU A 36 2.75 16.81 -6.63
C LEU A 36 2.54 15.29 -6.66
N THR A 37 2.80 14.66 -7.80
CA THR A 37 2.60 13.21 -7.95
C THR A 37 3.56 12.41 -7.06
N PHE A 38 4.78 12.90 -6.84
CA PHE A 38 5.70 12.32 -5.87
C PHE A 38 5.22 12.48 -4.42
N ALA A 39 4.66 13.64 -4.06
CA ALA A 39 4.08 13.82 -2.73
C ALA A 39 2.92 12.85 -2.48
N PHE A 40 2.03 12.66 -3.47
CA PHE A 40 0.95 11.66 -3.40
C PHE A 40 1.48 10.24 -3.25
N LEU A 41 2.53 9.88 -3.98
CA LEU A 41 3.20 8.59 -3.85
C LEU A 41 3.73 8.38 -2.42
N CYS A 42 4.37 9.41 -1.86
CA CYS A 42 4.88 9.40 -0.48
C CYS A 42 3.74 9.22 0.54
N PHE A 43 2.60 9.88 0.38
CA PHE A 43 1.47 9.68 1.29
C PHE A 43 0.83 8.29 1.15
N ALA A 44 0.78 7.74 -0.06
CA ALA A 44 0.28 6.39 -0.28
C ALA A 44 1.16 5.34 0.45
N ILE A 45 2.50 5.49 0.41
CA ILE A 45 3.39 4.58 1.13
C ILE A 45 3.29 4.76 2.66
N VAL A 46 3.08 5.99 3.15
CA VAL A 46 2.83 6.22 4.59
C VAL A 46 1.59 5.46 5.07
N LEU A 47 0.50 5.49 4.29
CA LEU A 47 -0.71 4.73 4.63
C LEU A 47 -0.43 3.23 4.61
N TYR A 48 0.28 2.74 3.59
CA TYR A 48 0.68 1.34 3.51
C TYR A 48 1.51 0.90 4.72
N ASP A 49 2.53 1.68 5.09
CA ASP A 49 3.39 1.42 6.23
C ASP A 49 2.61 1.43 7.56
N ALA A 50 1.67 2.36 7.73
CA ALA A 50 0.78 2.37 8.90
C ALA A 50 -0.06 1.09 8.99
N PHE A 51 -0.56 0.57 7.86
CA PHE A 51 -1.29 -0.69 7.83
C PHE A 51 -0.39 -1.91 8.06
N CYS A 52 0.86 -1.89 7.59
CA CYS A 52 1.88 -2.89 7.94
C CYS A 52 2.13 -2.93 9.45
N VAL A 53 2.23 -1.77 10.11
CA VAL A 53 2.37 -1.71 11.57
C VAL A 53 1.16 -2.38 12.25
N GLY A 54 -0.05 -2.11 11.78
CA GLY A 54 -1.26 -2.78 12.27
C GLY A 54 -1.17 -4.30 12.12
N LEU A 55 -0.82 -4.79 10.94
CA LEU A 55 -0.68 -6.23 10.67
C LEU A 55 0.39 -6.89 11.56
N TYR A 56 1.53 -6.23 11.78
CA TYR A 56 2.63 -6.77 12.59
C TYR A 56 2.30 -6.85 14.08
N ASN A 57 1.30 -6.10 14.53
CA ASN A 57 0.81 -6.11 15.91
C ASN A 57 -0.52 -6.87 16.05
N ALA A 58 -1.08 -7.40 14.95
CA ALA A 58 -2.32 -8.16 15.00
C ALA A 58 -2.13 -9.43 15.83
N THR A 59 -3.13 -9.74 16.66
CA THR A 59 -3.11 -10.92 17.53
C THR A 59 -4.03 -12.04 17.04
N SER A 60 -4.79 -11.78 15.98
CA SER A 60 -5.74 -12.73 15.40
C SER A 60 -5.81 -12.60 13.88
N VAL A 61 -6.25 -13.66 13.21
CA VAL A 61 -6.47 -13.67 11.75
C VAL A 61 -7.55 -12.67 11.35
N ALA A 62 -8.62 -12.54 12.15
CA ALA A 62 -9.70 -11.60 11.89
C ALA A 62 -9.18 -10.15 11.86
N GLU A 63 -8.35 -9.76 12.83
CA GLU A 63 -7.71 -8.46 12.90
C GLU A 63 -6.68 -8.27 11.77
N GLY A 64 -5.80 -9.26 11.56
CA GLY A 64 -4.78 -9.19 10.52
C GLY A 64 -5.37 -9.09 9.11
N THR A 65 -6.50 -9.73 8.85
CA THR A 65 -7.22 -9.62 7.57
C THR A 65 -7.71 -8.20 7.29
N GLN A 66 -8.12 -7.45 8.33
CA GLN A 66 -8.53 -6.05 8.17
C GLN A 66 -7.33 -5.16 7.79
N TRP A 67 -6.20 -5.36 8.45
CA TRP A 67 -4.96 -4.64 8.13
C TRP A 67 -4.41 -5.02 6.74
N GLN A 68 -4.45 -6.30 6.39
CA GLN A 68 -4.07 -6.82 5.08
C GLN A 68 -4.92 -6.21 3.96
N ARG A 69 -6.23 -6.10 4.18
CA ARG A 69 -7.13 -5.40 3.25
C ARG A 69 -6.75 -3.93 3.09
N ALA A 70 -6.50 -3.24 4.20
CA ALA A 70 -6.10 -1.83 4.18
C ALA A 70 -4.78 -1.63 3.41
N GLN A 71 -3.82 -2.56 3.52
CA GLN A 71 -2.61 -2.57 2.70
C GLN A 71 -2.92 -2.65 1.19
N PHE A 72 -3.82 -3.55 0.76
CA PHE A 72 -4.23 -3.63 -0.65
C PHE A 72 -4.95 -2.37 -1.15
N ILE A 73 -5.71 -1.70 -0.28
CA ILE A 73 -6.34 -0.42 -0.57
C ILE A 73 -5.26 0.66 -0.76
N ALA A 74 -4.26 0.73 0.11
CA ALA A 74 -3.13 1.65 -0.05
C ALA A 74 -2.33 1.37 -1.33
N LEU A 75 -2.10 0.09 -1.67
CA LEU A 75 -1.44 -0.30 -2.92
C LEU A 75 -2.24 0.12 -4.16
N ALA A 76 -3.57 0.01 -4.10
CA ALA A 76 -4.44 0.47 -5.19
C ALA A 76 -4.35 1.99 -5.43
N VAL A 77 -3.93 2.78 -4.44
CA VAL A 77 -3.61 4.21 -4.61
C VAL A 77 -2.14 4.40 -5.05
N PHE A 78 -1.23 3.62 -4.47
CA PHE A 78 0.21 3.71 -4.74
C PHE A 78 0.56 3.45 -6.21
N VAL A 79 0.06 2.37 -6.80
CA VAL A 79 0.42 1.98 -8.17
C VAL A 79 0.07 3.05 -9.21
N PRO A 80 -1.17 3.58 -9.27
CA PRO A 80 -1.46 4.68 -10.19
C PRO A 80 -0.64 5.93 -9.84
N ALA A 81 -0.50 6.30 -8.56
CA ALA A 81 0.33 7.45 -8.18
C ALA A 81 1.78 7.33 -8.69
N PHE A 82 2.35 6.13 -8.65
CA PHE A 82 3.68 5.83 -9.17
C PHE A 82 3.75 6.00 -10.69
N LEU A 83 2.79 5.43 -11.43
CA LEU A 83 2.74 5.56 -12.89
C LEU A 83 2.60 7.02 -13.35
N TRP A 84 1.74 7.78 -12.67
CA TRP A 84 1.58 9.21 -12.92
C TRP A 84 2.84 10.00 -12.58
N PHE A 85 3.50 9.68 -11.46
CA PHE A 85 4.79 10.26 -11.10
C PHE A 85 5.85 10.00 -12.17
N VAL A 86 5.98 8.77 -12.66
CA VAL A 86 6.94 8.43 -13.73
C VAL A 86 6.64 9.22 -15.01
N SER A 87 5.37 9.33 -15.40
CA SER A 87 4.96 10.13 -16.57
C SER A 87 5.34 11.61 -16.40
N ASP A 88 5.04 12.20 -15.25
CA ASP A 88 5.34 13.61 -14.97
C ASP A 88 6.84 13.87 -14.86
N TYR A 89 7.58 12.97 -14.20
CA TYR A 89 9.03 13.07 -13.99
C TYR A 89 9.81 12.97 -15.31
N THR A 90 9.41 12.03 -16.18
CA THR A 90 10.02 11.85 -17.51
C THR A 90 9.49 12.83 -18.57
N ARG A 91 8.49 13.65 -18.21
CA ARG A 91 7.78 14.57 -19.12
C ARG A 91 7.15 13.87 -20.33
N GLN A 92 6.89 12.58 -20.22
CA GLN A 92 6.18 11.81 -21.23
C GLN A 92 4.68 12.02 -21.06
N LYS A 93 3.95 12.11 -22.18
CA LYS A 93 2.48 12.17 -22.13
C LYS A 93 1.97 10.83 -21.63
N PRO A 94 0.96 10.81 -20.73
CA PRO A 94 0.42 9.57 -20.24
C PRO A 94 -0.23 8.80 -21.40
N GLY A 95 0.29 7.60 -21.67
CA GLY A 95 -0.28 6.70 -22.67
C GLY A 95 -1.57 6.06 -22.19
N ILE A 96 -2.29 5.39 -23.10
CA ILE A 96 -3.54 4.68 -22.76
C ILE A 96 -3.36 3.65 -21.64
N ALA A 97 -2.18 3.03 -21.56
CA ALA A 97 -1.85 2.08 -20.50
C ALA A 97 -1.98 2.70 -19.10
N ILE A 98 -1.48 3.91 -18.88
CA ILE A 98 -1.54 4.58 -17.56
C ILE A 98 -3.01 4.81 -17.15
N TYR A 99 -3.85 5.23 -18.09
CA TYR A 99 -5.28 5.39 -17.83
C TYR A 99 -5.98 4.07 -17.54
N LEU A 100 -5.71 3.02 -18.33
CA LEU A 100 -6.29 1.69 -18.13
C LEU A 100 -5.89 1.12 -16.76
N PHE A 101 -4.60 1.20 -16.40
CA PHE A 101 -4.14 0.79 -15.08
C PHE A 101 -4.76 1.63 -13.97
N SER A 102 -4.89 2.95 -14.15
CA SER A 102 -5.53 3.82 -13.16
C SER A 102 -7.00 3.45 -12.94
N ILE A 103 -7.74 3.15 -14.01
CA ILE A 103 -9.15 2.71 -13.93
C ILE A 103 -9.24 1.34 -13.25
N PHE A 104 -8.38 0.39 -13.64
CA PHE A 104 -8.33 -0.93 -13.01
C PHE A 104 -8.07 -0.83 -11.51
N TYR A 105 -7.09 -0.05 -11.09
CA TYR A 105 -6.77 0.13 -9.67
C TYR A 105 -7.81 0.96 -8.91
N LEU A 106 -8.49 1.89 -9.57
CA LEU A 106 -9.66 2.57 -8.99
C LEU A 106 -10.79 1.56 -8.71
N LEU A 107 -11.07 0.65 -9.65
CA LEU A 107 -12.02 -0.43 -9.42
C LEU A 107 -11.55 -1.36 -8.29
N ALA A 108 -10.26 -1.70 -8.24
CA ALA A 108 -9.69 -2.50 -7.15
C ALA A 108 -9.84 -1.81 -5.79
N PHE A 109 -9.62 -0.50 -5.70
CA PHE A 109 -9.87 0.29 -4.51
C PHE A 109 -11.33 0.17 -4.06
N ILE A 110 -12.29 0.36 -4.98
CA ILE A 110 -13.73 0.30 -4.68
C ILE A 110 -14.12 -1.11 -4.24
N VAL A 111 -13.67 -2.15 -4.94
CA VAL A 111 -13.95 -3.56 -4.60
C VAL A 111 -13.39 -3.87 -3.22
N GLN A 112 -12.13 -3.53 -2.93
CA GLN A 112 -11.53 -3.81 -1.62
C GLN A 112 -12.21 -3.04 -0.47
N LEU A 113 -12.72 -1.84 -0.76
CA LEU A 113 -13.44 -1.02 0.21
C LEU A 113 -14.83 -1.59 0.54
N LEU A 114 -15.60 -1.99 -0.47
CA LEU A 114 -17.01 -2.38 -0.34
C LEU A 114 -17.22 -3.88 -0.16
N ASP A 115 -16.50 -4.72 -0.90
CA ASP A 115 -16.70 -6.15 -0.89
C ASP A 115 -16.20 -6.75 0.43
N ARG A 116 -16.96 -7.67 1.02
CA ARG A 116 -16.56 -8.47 2.19
C ARG A 116 -16.65 -9.97 1.90
N SER A 117 -16.88 -10.33 0.65
CA SER A 117 -16.99 -11.72 0.20
C SER A 117 -15.62 -12.39 0.03
N HIS A 118 -15.66 -13.69 -0.25
CA HIS A 118 -14.50 -14.53 -0.56
C HIS A 118 -13.76 -14.14 -1.86
N LEU A 119 -14.25 -13.15 -2.62
CA LEU A 119 -13.58 -12.66 -3.83
C LEU A 119 -12.27 -11.92 -3.51
N THR A 120 -12.24 -11.20 -2.40
CA THR A 120 -11.10 -10.37 -1.98
C THR A 120 -10.17 -11.12 -1.01
N LEU A 121 -10.67 -11.49 0.16
CA LEU A 121 -9.91 -12.23 1.17
C LEU A 121 -10.73 -13.42 1.68
N LEU A 122 -10.09 -14.58 1.75
CA LEU A 122 -10.69 -15.81 2.26
C LEU A 122 -10.50 -15.86 3.78
N VAL A 123 -11.38 -15.18 4.52
CA VAL A 123 -11.31 -15.09 5.99
C VAL A 123 -11.32 -16.47 6.66
N ASP A 124 -12.05 -17.42 6.07
CA ASP A 124 -12.17 -18.80 6.56
C ASP A 124 -10.94 -19.67 6.27
N GLN A 125 -9.98 -19.16 5.47
CA GLN A 125 -8.74 -19.86 5.14
C GLN A 125 -7.55 -19.07 5.67
N PRO A 126 -7.15 -19.29 6.94
CA PRO A 126 -5.99 -18.61 7.51
C PRO A 126 -4.71 -19.02 6.76
N SER A 127 -3.90 -18.04 6.41
CA SER A 127 -2.57 -18.22 5.81
C SER A 127 -1.52 -17.70 6.80
N ILE A 128 -1.47 -18.32 7.98
CA ILE A 128 -0.54 -17.91 9.03
C ILE A 128 0.88 -18.26 8.59
N LYS A 129 1.74 -17.24 8.50
CA LYS A 129 3.15 -17.43 8.12
C LYS A 129 4.01 -17.41 9.37
N HIS A 130 4.75 -18.50 9.58
CA HIS A 130 5.77 -18.60 10.62
C HIS A 130 7.13 -18.40 9.97
N ILE A 131 7.76 -17.26 10.23
CA ILE A 131 9.10 -16.96 9.74
C ILE A 131 10.07 -17.17 10.91
N THR A 132 10.92 -18.17 10.77
CA THR A 132 12.03 -18.43 11.69
C THR A 132 13.31 -17.90 11.06
N LEU A 133 13.93 -16.92 11.73
CA LEU A 133 15.23 -16.39 11.36
C LEU A 133 16.25 -16.86 12.40
N PRO A 134 17.46 -17.27 12.00
CA PRO A 134 18.49 -17.63 12.96
C PRO A 134 18.77 -16.42 13.87
N TYR A 135 18.82 -16.66 15.18
CA TYR A 135 19.05 -15.66 16.25
C TYR A 135 17.91 -14.68 16.56
N ILE A 136 16.74 -14.79 15.91
CA ILE A 136 15.57 -13.92 16.16
C ILE A 136 14.41 -14.79 16.66
N GLN A 137 13.57 -14.22 17.54
CA GLN A 137 12.33 -14.88 17.97
C GLN A 137 11.44 -15.23 16.76
N PRO A 138 10.75 -16.38 16.78
CA PRO A 138 9.87 -16.79 15.68
C PRO A 138 8.78 -15.75 15.47
N ILE A 139 8.65 -15.28 14.23
CA ILE A 139 7.69 -14.25 13.85
C ILE A 139 6.46 -14.92 13.28
N THR A 140 5.28 -14.58 13.80
CA THR A 140 4.00 -15.07 13.30
C THR A 140 3.22 -13.93 12.67
N TYR A 141 2.85 -14.08 11.41
CA TYR A 141 1.98 -13.16 10.69
C TYR A 141 0.59 -13.77 10.54
N TYR A 142 -0.42 -13.07 11.03
CA TYR A 142 -1.82 -13.48 10.97
C TYR A 142 -2.48 -12.96 9.69
N GLU A 143 -2.18 -13.60 8.56
CA GLU A 143 -2.78 -13.27 7.26
C GLU A 143 -3.89 -14.25 6.88
N ALA A 144 -4.77 -13.82 5.99
CA ALA A 144 -5.74 -14.69 5.31
C ALA A 144 -5.27 -15.01 3.89
N ALA A 145 -5.73 -16.14 3.35
CA ALA A 145 -5.49 -16.47 1.96
C ALA A 145 -6.13 -15.43 1.02
N LEU A 146 -5.44 -15.12 -0.08
CA LEU A 146 -5.93 -14.17 -1.06
C LEU A 146 -7.06 -14.79 -1.88
N GLY A 147 -8.17 -14.05 -2.00
CA GLY A 147 -9.22 -14.39 -2.95
C GLY A 147 -8.75 -14.23 -4.40
N PRO A 148 -9.50 -14.77 -5.36
CA PRO A 148 -9.11 -14.76 -6.78
C PRO A 148 -8.90 -13.34 -7.32
N TYR A 149 -9.69 -12.36 -6.89
CA TYR A 149 -9.56 -10.98 -7.34
C TYR A 149 -8.27 -10.33 -6.83
N THR A 150 -8.00 -10.45 -5.53
CA THR A 150 -6.80 -9.88 -4.92
C THR A 150 -5.53 -10.58 -5.40
N LYS A 151 -5.62 -11.86 -5.78
CA LYS A 151 -4.52 -12.57 -6.43
C LYS A 151 -4.15 -11.95 -7.78
N VAL A 152 -5.15 -11.57 -8.59
CA VAL A 152 -4.92 -10.86 -9.86
C VAL A 152 -4.37 -9.45 -9.61
N GLN A 153 -4.87 -8.76 -8.58
CA GLN A 153 -4.33 -7.45 -8.18
C GLN A 153 -2.85 -7.53 -7.73
N SER A 154 -2.43 -8.67 -7.17
CA SER A 154 -1.06 -8.87 -6.66
C SER A 154 -0.04 -9.41 -7.68
N LEU A 155 -0.49 -9.78 -8.89
CA LEU A 155 0.36 -10.26 -9.99
C LEU A 155 1.02 -9.08 -10.73
#